data_AF-A0A7S4JSH5-F1
#
_entry.id   AF-A0A7S4JSH5-F1
#
_cell.length_a   1.000
_cell.length_b   1.000
_cell.length_c   1.000
_cell.angle_alpha   90.00
_cell.angle_beta   90.00
_cell.angle_gamma   90.00
#
_symmetry.space_group_name_H-M   'P 1'
#
loop_
_entity.id
_entity.type
_entity.pdbx_description
1 polymer ?
#
loop_
_entity_poly.entity_id
_entity_poly.type
_entity_poly.pdbx_seq_one_letter_code
_entity_poly.pdbx_strand_id
1 'polypeptide(L)'
;MPRSNGGKVARRAAEEEYAIFVPKDAREAKFSEQFTSQLDWQIYRSAQIPGPGSYIASNEYELPKGGTWSKFKTKGYCDDVIRKGKETPGPADYPSPKFPPTSGGRISRTRSKTVMDWIELRARDMPGPADIPTPALPKPSGGRFNVSNPKSDIDWLIYKAARLPGPSSYTLPPTPLPRGGAFNQGRSKTELDWIELRASKLPGPGQYDTRNREKLGGGRFNLSNPKSELDWTLYRTSQLPGPG
;
A
#
# COMPACT_ATOMS: atom_id res chain seq x y z
N MET A 1 55.26 30.48 -18.98
CA MET A 1 54.02 31.27 -18.77
C MET A 1 53.58 31.83 -20.12
N PRO A 2 52.28 32.06 -20.41
CA PRO A 2 51.03 31.84 -19.66
C PRO A 2 50.08 30.84 -20.38
N ARG A 3 49.33 29.94 -19.71
CA ARG A 3 48.02 30.09 -19.03
C ARG A 3 46.89 30.67 -19.90
N SER A 4 45.96 29.81 -20.35
CA SER A 4 44.57 30.21 -20.60
C SER A 4 43.58 29.24 -19.94
N ASN A 5 42.65 29.89 -19.24
CA ASN A 5 41.56 29.45 -18.38
C ASN A 5 40.64 28.42 -19.07
N GLY A 6 40.07 27.41 -18.42
CA GLY A 6 39.45 27.43 -17.08
C GLY A 6 37.92 27.46 -17.24
N GLY A 7 37.34 26.39 -17.79
CA GLY A 7 35.90 26.24 -18.00
C GLY A 7 35.35 25.00 -17.30
N LYS A 8 35.46 24.95 -15.96
CA LYS A 8 34.72 23.97 -15.16
C LYS A 8 33.25 24.41 -15.13
N VAL A 9 32.39 23.71 -15.87
CA VAL A 9 30.94 23.82 -15.71
C VAL A 9 30.59 23.30 -14.33
N ALA A 10 30.49 24.22 -13.38
CA ALA A 10 30.00 23.97 -12.03
C ALA A 10 28.54 23.54 -12.11
N ARG A 11 28.27 22.25 -11.98
CA ARG A 11 26.95 21.78 -11.56
C ARG A 11 26.79 22.19 -10.09
N ARG A 12 26.21 23.37 -9.85
CA ARG A 12 25.61 23.72 -8.56
C ARG A 12 24.40 22.80 -8.37
N ALA A 13 24.59 21.68 -7.68
CA ALA A 13 23.49 21.02 -7.00
C ALA A 13 23.09 21.95 -5.84
N ALA A 14 21.88 22.49 -5.91
CA ALA A 14 21.25 23.15 -4.78
C ALA A 14 20.88 22.05 -3.77
N GLU A 15 21.80 21.76 -2.86
CA GLU A 15 21.47 21.10 -1.60
C GLU A 15 20.83 22.18 -0.73
N GLU A 16 19.51 22.23 -0.74
CA GLU A 16 18.74 22.97 0.26
C GLU A 16 18.97 22.27 1.59
N GLU A 17 19.92 22.79 2.37
CA GLU A 17 20.12 22.43 3.77
C GLU A 17 18.80 22.69 4.53
N TYR A 18 18.12 21.61 4.91
CA TYR A 18 17.08 21.67 5.94
C TYR A 18 17.74 22.10 7.26
N ALA A 19 17.76 23.41 7.52
CA ALA A 19 18.19 23.95 8.79
C ALA A 19 17.19 23.54 9.89
N ILE A 20 17.45 22.39 10.50
CA ILE A 20 16.80 21.96 11.74
C ILE A 20 17.25 22.97 12.81
N PHE A 21 16.32 23.76 13.33
CA PHE A 21 16.56 24.58 14.50
C PHE A 21 16.72 23.65 15.72
N VAL A 22 17.96 23.29 16.02
CA VAL A 22 18.32 22.54 17.23
C VAL A 22 18.37 23.53 18.38
N PRO A 23 17.53 23.39 19.42
CA PRO A 23 17.60 24.21 20.62
C PRO A 23 19.01 24.13 21.23
N LYS A 24 19.58 25.28 21.60
CA LYS A 24 20.96 25.39 22.11
C LYS A 24 21.22 24.56 23.37
N ASP A 25 20.16 24.17 24.07
CA ASP A 25 20.23 23.45 25.35
C ASP A 25 20.39 21.93 25.18
N ALA A 26 20.26 21.40 23.95
CA ALA A 26 20.41 19.97 23.66
C ALA A 26 21.85 19.57 23.28
N ARG A 27 22.83 20.48 23.35
CA ARG A 27 24.20 20.25 22.87
C ARG A 27 25.12 19.46 23.80
N GLU A 28 24.63 18.95 24.94
CA GLU A 28 25.49 18.24 25.91
C GLU A 28 25.03 16.83 26.31
N ALA A 29 24.19 16.17 25.53
CA ALA A 29 24.06 14.71 25.64
C ALA A 29 25.05 14.05 24.69
N LYS A 30 26.27 13.79 25.17
CA LYS A 30 27.31 13.08 24.42
C LYS A 30 26.72 11.78 23.86
N PHE A 31 26.80 11.64 22.54
CA PHE A 31 26.44 10.45 21.76
C PHE A 31 27.46 9.34 22.02
N SER A 32 27.54 8.87 23.26
CA SER A 32 28.42 7.78 23.65
C SER A 32 27.87 7.16 24.92
N GLU A 33 26.97 6.19 24.76
CA GLU A 33 26.96 4.94 25.50
C GLU A 33 25.81 4.08 24.99
N GLN A 34 26.10 2.79 24.83
CA GLN A 34 25.28 1.81 24.15
C GLN A 34 23.89 1.73 24.80
N PHE A 35 22.81 1.82 24.03
CA PHE A 35 21.46 1.53 24.52
C PHE A 35 21.40 0.07 24.98
N THR A 36 21.52 -0.17 26.28
CA THR A 36 21.63 -1.54 26.83
C THR A 36 20.27 -2.21 26.99
N SER A 37 19.17 -1.46 26.96
CA SER A 37 17.81 -2.00 27.10
C SER A 37 16.82 -1.42 26.08
N GLN A 38 15.79 -2.21 25.75
CA GLN A 38 14.66 -1.78 24.91
C GLN A 38 13.92 -0.57 25.52
N LEU A 39 13.97 -0.43 26.84
CA LEU A 39 13.40 0.69 27.59
C LEU A 39 14.15 1.99 27.32
N ASP A 40 15.50 1.96 27.29
CA ASP A 40 16.32 3.15 27.01
C ASP A 40 16.07 3.70 25.61
N TRP A 41 15.86 2.81 24.64
CA TRP A 41 15.53 3.21 23.27
C TRP A 41 14.11 3.80 23.14
N GLN A 42 13.14 3.29 23.92
CA GLN A 42 11.80 3.87 23.98
C GLN A 42 11.80 5.25 24.65
N ILE A 43 12.56 5.42 25.74
CA ILE A 43 12.72 6.70 26.43
C ILE A 43 13.35 7.72 25.48
N TYR A 44 14.43 7.36 24.79
CA TYR A 44 15.09 8.23 23.82
C TYR A 44 14.15 8.69 22.70
N ARG A 45 13.38 7.76 22.10
CA ARG A 45 12.43 8.12 21.04
C ARG A 45 11.29 9.01 21.53
N SER A 46 10.80 8.76 22.74
CA SER A 46 9.75 9.58 23.35
C SER A 46 10.22 11.00 23.67
N ALA A 47 11.51 11.20 23.94
CA ALA A 47 12.11 12.50 24.19
C ALA A 47 12.32 13.34 22.91
N GLN A 48 12.51 12.68 21.77
CA GLN A 48 12.73 13.33 20.46
C GLN A 48 11.42 13.77 19.78
N ILE A 49 10.29 13.14 20.11
CA ILE A 49 8.99 13.48 19.53
C ILE A 49 8.33 14.51 20.44
N PRO A 50 8.09 15.76 19.97
CA PRO A 50 7.31 16.71 20.74
C PRO A 50 5.96 16.09 21.11
N GLY A 51 5.62 16.08 22.40
CA GLY A 51 4.35 15.56 22.89
C GLY A 51 3.15 16.26 22.22
N PRO A 52 1.95 15.69 22.28
CA PRO A 52 0.76 16.17 21.55
C PRO A 52 0.25 17.58 21.90
N GLY A 53 1.00 18.38 22.67
CA GLY A 53 0.74 19.79 22.96
C GLY A 53 1.98 20.70 22.92
N SER A 54 3.17 20.20 22.56
CA SER A 54 4.39 21.02 22.41
C SER A 54 4.62 21.49 20.96
N TYR A 55 3.68 21.20 20.06
CA TYR A 55 3.62 21.87 18.78
C TYR A 55 3.21 23.32 19.06
N ILE A 56 4.14 24.26 18.87
CA ILE A 56 3.85 25.68 18.90
C ILE A 56 2.95 25.96 17.70
N ALA A 57 1.64 25.91 17.88
CA ALA A 57 0.72 26.61 17.01
C ALA A 57 0.96 28.10 17.30
N SER A 58 1.90 28.71 16.58
CA SER A 58 2.14 30.14 16.70
C SER A 58 0.84 30.85 16.30
N ASN A 59 0.05 31.24 17.31
CA ASN A 59 -1.16 32.07 17.16
C ASN A 59 -0.83 33.52 16.79
N GLU A 60 0.37 33.78 16.26
CA GLU A 60 0.81 35.07 15.74
C GLU A 60 0.95 34.94 14.23
N TYR A 61 -0.16 34.65 13.55
CA TYR A 61 -0.27 35.11 12.16
C TYR A 61 -0.71 36.57 12.24
N GLU A 62 0.25 37.49 12.11
CA GLU A 62 -0.11 38.80 11.58
C GLU A 62 -0.83 38.54 10.25
N LEU A 63 -2.15 38.76 10.23
CA LEU A 63 -2.92 38.69 9.00
C LEU A 63 -2.26 39.64 8.00
N PRO A 64 -1.74 39.16 6.86
CA PRO A 64 -1.06 40.01 5.92
C PRO A 64 -2.05 41.08 5.45
N LYS A 65 -1.81 42.33 5.83
CA LYS A 65 -2.60 43.48 5.39
C LYS A 65 -2.54 43.53 3.87
N GLY A 66 -3.64 43.11 3.22
CA GLY A 66 -3.96 43.38 1.83
C GLY A 66 -2.79 43.34 0.85
N GLY A 67 -2.20 42.15 0.65
CA GLY A 67 -1.23 41.95 -0.41
C GLY A 67 -1.92 41.85 -1.77
N THR A 68 -1.49 42.67 -2.72
CA THR A 68 -1.87 42.56 -4.14
C THR A 68 -1.59 41.14 -4.62
N TRP A 69 -2.61 40.40 -5.06
CA TRP A 69 -2.45 39.07 -5.64
C TRP A 69 -1.39 39.11 -6.75
N SER A 70 -0.37 38.26 -6.63
CA SER A 70 0.66 38.17 -7.64
C SER A 70 0.01 37.77 -8.98
N LYS A 71 0.39 38.43 -10.07
CA LYS A 71 -0.12 38.15 -11.42
C LYS A 71 0.38 36.81 -11.99
N PHE A 72 0.88 35.92 -11.13
CA PHE A 72 1.45 34.66 -11.56
C PHE A 72 0.35 33.64 -11.74
N LYS A 73 -0.09 33.46 -13.00
CA LYS A 73 -0.93 32.31 -13.36
C LYS A 73 -0.12 31.04 -13.13
N THR A 74 -0.42 30.31 -12.07
CA THR A 74 0.06 28.93 -11.91
C THR A 74 -0.37 28.15 -13.14
N LYS A 75 0.60 27.57 -13.86
CA LYS A 75 0.31 26.78 -15.05
C LYS A 75 -0.67 25.67 -14.68
N GLY A 76 -1.80 25.65 -15.38
CA GLY A 76 -2.80 24.61 -15.18
C GLY A 76 -2.34 23.31 -15.81
N TYR A 77 -3.01 22.21 -15.46
CA TYR A 77 -2.78 20.90 -16.08
C TYR A 77 -2.76 20.97 -17.62
N CYS A 78 -3.64 21.79 -18.22
CA CYS A 78 -3.67 22.00 -19.66
C CYS A 78 -2.39 22.61 -20.24
N ASP A 79 -1.78 23.58 -19.55
CA ASP A 79 -0.53 24.21 -19.98
C ASP A 79 0.64 23.21 -19.95
N ASP A 80 0.65 22.33 -18.95
CA ASP A 80 1.66 21.27 -18.84
C ASP A 80 1.51 20.20 -19.90
N VAL A 81 0.28 19.82 -20.26
CA VAL A 81 0.02 18.87 -21.35
C VAL A 81 0.45 19.45 -22.70
N ILE A 82 0.13 20.73 -22.97
CA ILE A 82 0.55 21.42 -24.20
C ILE A 82 2.08 21.50 -24.30
N ARG A 83 2.75 21.79 -23.18
CA ARG A 83 4.21 21.85 -23.13
C ARG A 83 4.83 20.46 -23.37
N LYS A 84 4.37 19.43 -22.66
CA LYS A 84 4.87 18.05 -22.84
C LYS A 84 4.65 17.55 -24.27
N GLY A 85 3.49 17.84 -24.86
CA GLY A 85 3.20 17.48 -26.25
C GLY A 85 4.09 18.18 -27.28
N LYS A 86 4.68 19.34 -26.96
CA LYS A 86 5.70 20.00 -27.79
C LYS A 86 7.10 19.43 -27.57
N GLU A 87 7.39 18.95 -26.35
CA GLU A 87 8.70 18.41 -25.97
C GLU A 87 8.90 16.97 -26.45
N THR A 88 7.82 16.17 -26.52
CA THR A 88 7.91 14.78 -26.97
C THR A 88 7.68 14.68 -28.48
N PRO A 89 8.61 14.07 -29.24
CA PRO A 89 8.37 13.77 -30.65
C PRO A 89 7.10 12.93 -30.82
N GLY A 90 6.39 13.13 -31.93
CA GLY A 90 5.22 12.32 -32.24
C GLY A 90 5.63 10.84 -32.37
N PRO A 91 4.69 9.88 -32.22
CA PRO A 91 4.99 8.45 -32.35
C PRO A 91 5.65 8.08 -33.70
N ALA A 92 5.45 8.89 -34.75
CA ALA A 92 6.08 8.74 -36.07
C ALA A 92 7.49 9.36 -36.18
N ASP A 93 7.86 10.25 -35.25
CA ASP A 93 9.15 10.95 -35.23
C ASP A 93 10.23 10.15 -34.46
N TYR A 94 9.86 9.01 -33.85
CA TYR A 94 10.83 8.10 -33.24
C TYR A 94 11.55 7.29 -34.34
N PRO A 95 12.90 7.34 -34.41
CA PRO A 95 13.64 6.57 -35.40
C PRO A 95 13.45 5.07 -35.15
N SER A 96 13.10 4.32 -36.19
CA SER A 96 13.05 2.87 -36.11
C SER A 96 14.45 2.32 -35.80
N PRO A 97 14.59 1.40 -34.82
CA PRO A 97 15.87 0.81 -34.51
C PRO A 97 16.44 0.10 -35.74
N LYS A 98 17.65 0.51 -36.17
CA LYS A 98 18.36 -0.14 -37.28
C LYS A 98 18.97 -1.44 -36.77
N PHE A 99 18.34 -2.57 -37.07
CA PHE A 99 18.91 -3.87 -36.80
C PHE A 99 20.07 -4.15 -37.76
N PRO A 100 21.17 -4.77 -37.30
CA PRO A 100 22.20 -5.27 -38.22
C PRO A 100 21.56 -6.27 -39.20
N PRO A 101 22.03 -6.34 -40.46
CA PRO A 101 21.53 -7.34 -41.39
C PRO A 101 21.73 -8.73 -40.79
N THR A 102 20.65 -9.50 -40.69
CA THR A 102 20.66 -10.87 -40.17
C THR A 102 21.53 -11.74 -41.08
N SER A 103 22.83 -11.86 -40.80
CA SER A 103 23.65 -12.87 -41.44
C SER A 103 23.18 -14.23 -40.91
N GLY A 104 22.58 -15.05 -41.76
CA GLY A 104 22.13 -16.39 -41.41
C GLY A 104 23.26 -17.17 -40.74
N GLY A 105 23.12 -17.44 -39.45
CA GLY A 105 24.14 -18.14 -38.67
C GLY A 105 24.44 -19.52 -39.26
N ARG A 106 25.72 -19.89 -39.25
CA ARG A 106 26.18 -21.23 -39.62
C ARG A 106 25.69 -22.20 -38.55
N ILE A 107 24.56 -22.89 -38.81
CA ILE A 107 24.02 -23.90 -37.89
C ILE A 107 25.07 -25.01 -37.78
N SER A 108 25.55 -25.26 -36.56
CA SER A 108 26.56 -26.28 -36.29
C SER A 108 26.06 -27.66 -36.76
N ARG A 109 26.82 -28.33 -37.63
CA ARG A 109 26.54 -29.71 -38.07
C ARG A 109 26.94 -30.77 -37.04
N THR A 110 27.40 -30.36 -35.86
CA THR A 110 27.76 -31.29 -34.79
C THR A 110 26.50 -32.02 -34.34
N ARG A 111 26.50 -33.35 -34.49
CA ARG A 111 25.49 -34.21 -33.86
C ARG A 111 25.62 -34.02 -32.35
N SER A 112 24.72 -33.23 -31.75
CA SER A 112 24.59 -33.18 -30.31
C SER A 112 24.19 -34.57 -29.81
N LYS A 113 24.75 -34.97 -28.67
CA LYS A 113 24.35 -36.22 -28.00
C LYS A 113 22.84 -36.21 -27.80
N THR A 114 22.20 -37.30 -28.20
CA THR A 114 20.77 -37.52 -27.98
C THR A 114 20.51 -37.77 -26.48
N VAL A 115 19.25 -37.69 -26.07
CA VAL A 115 18.87 -38.04 -24.68
C VAL A 115 19.30 -39.47 -24.33
N MET A 116 19.24 -40.39 -25.31
CA MET A 116 19.68 -41.77 -25.13
C MET A 116 21.20 -41.85 -24.86
N ASP A 117 22.00 -41.11 -25.64
CA ASP A 117 23.46 -41.04 -25.43
C ASP A 117 23.81 -40.50 -24.03
N TRP A 118 23.02 -39.55 -23.52
CA TRP A 118 23.20 -39.02 -22.17
C TRP A 118 22.83 -40.03 -21.07
N ILE A 119 21.80 -40.84 -21.28
CA ILE A 119 21.39 -41.89 -20.35
C ILE A 119 22.45 -42.98 -20.29
N GLU A 120 22.96 -43.42 -21.45
CA GLU A 120 24.00 -44.45 -21.52
C GLU A 120 25.29 -44.00 -20.83
N LEU A 121 25.75 -42.77 -21.10
CA LEU A 121 26.93 -42.21 -20.42
C LEU A 121 26.74 -42.17 -18.91
N ARG A 122 25.58 -41.71 -18.44
CA ARG A 122 25.27 -41.65 -17.01
C ARG A 122 25.25 -43.04 -16.37
N ALA A 123 24.65 -44.02 -17.04
CA ALA A 123 24.58 -45.40 -16.55
C ALA A 123 25.97 -46.04 -16.47
N ARG A 124 26.87 -45.70 -17.40
CA ARG A 124 28.27 -46.14 -17.39
C ARG A 124 29.10 -45.50 -16.28
N ASP A 125 28.85 -44.22 -16.00
CA ASP A 125 29.62 -43.44 -15.02
C ASP A 125 29.12 -43.65 -13.58
N MET A 126 27.90 -44.16 -13.39
CA MET A 126 27.35 -44.46 -12.07
C MET A 126 27.82 -45.84 -11.57
N PRO A 127 28.54 -45.91 -10.43
CA PRO A 127 28.88 -47.19 -9.82
C PRO A 127 27.61 -47.94 -9.43
N GLY A 128 27.65 -49.27 -9.51
CA GLY A 128 26.54 -50.10 -9.03
C GLY A 128 26.31 -49.88 -7.54
N PRO A 129 25.10 -50.16 -7.01
CA PRO A 129 24.81 -50.01 -5.58
C PRO A 129 25.73 -50.87 -4.69
N ALA A 130 26.30 -51.95 -5.23
CA ALA A 130 27.29 -52.79 -4.55
C ALA A 130 28.72 -52.20 -4.57
N ASP A 131 29.01 -51.29 -5.50
CA ASP A 131 30.32 -50.62 -5.65
C ASP A 131 30.42 -49.35 -4.80
N ILE A 132 29.31 -48.93 -4.16
CA ILE A 132 29.29 -47.82 -3.21
C ILE A 132 29.84 -48.35 -1.87
N PRO A 133 31.03 -47.92 -1.43
CA PRO A 133 31.57 -48.36 -0.15
C PRO A 133 30.64 -47.89 0.98
N THR A 134 30.01 -48.82 1.67
CA THR A 134 29.24 -48.50 2.87
C THR A 134 30.20 -48.04 3.97
N PRO A 135 29.92 -46.94 4.67
CA PRO A 135 30.73 -46.55 5.82
C PRO A 135 30.72 -47.69 6.84
N ALA A 136 31.90 -48.09 7.33
CA ALA A 136 32.00 -49.10 8.36
C ALA A 136 31.24 -48.64 9.62
N LEU A 137 30.10 -49.27 9.89
CA LEU A 137 29.35 -49.00 11.11
C LEU A 137 30.22 -49.40 12.31
N PRO A 138 30.26 -48.58 13.38
CA PRO A 138 30.93 -48.97 14.61
C PRO A 138 30.31 -50.28 15.11
N LYS A 139 31.16 -51.26 15.48
CA LYS A 139 30.70 -52.51 16.09
C LYS A 139 29.78 -52.15 17.27
N PRO A 140 28.62 -52.81 17.45
CA PRO A 140 27.74 -52.53 18.57
C PRO A 140 28.47 -52.83 19.88
N SER A 141 29.03 -51.78 20.48
CA SER A 141 29.55 -51.79 21.84
C SER A 141 28.32 -51.86 22.74
N GLY A 142 28.18 -52.94 23.50
CA GLY A 142 27.12 -53.09 24.49
C GLY A 142 27.22 -51.97 25.51
N GLY A 143 26.44 -50.91 25.32
CA GLY A 143 26.40 -49.76 26.22
C GLY A 143 25.90 -50.19 27.59
N ARG A 144 26.46 -49.59 28.64
CA ARG A 144 25.89 -49.69 29.99
C ARG A 144 24.51 -49.04 29.96
N PHE A 145 23.46 -49.83 30.07
CA PHE A 145 22.10 -49.30 30.23
C PHE A 145 22.01 -48.55 31.55
N ASN A 146 21.43 -47.36 31.51
CA ASN A 146 21.16 -46.59 32.72
C ASN A 146 20.10 -47.33 33.54
N VAL A 147 20.48 -47.86 34.72
CA VAL A 147 19.59 -48.56 35.67
C VAL A 147 18.86 -47.57 36.59
N SER A 148 18.87 -46.26 36.27
CA SER A 148 18.03 -45.31 37.00
C SER A 148 16.57 -45.71 36.89
N ASN A 149 15.85 -45.56 37.99
CA ASN A 149 14.41 -45.72 38.05
C ASN A 149 13.78 -44.32 37.90
N PRO A 150 13.58 -43.81 36.66
CA PRO A 150 12.93 -42.53 36.47
C PRO A 150 11.49 -42.61 37.01
N LYS A 151 10.98 -41.45 37.45
CA LYS A 151 9.57 -41.33 37.84
C LYS A 151 8.67 -41.80 36.70
N SER A 152 7.68 -42.62 37.03
CA SER A 152 6.60 -42.98 36.11
C SER A 152 5.72 -41.77 35.80
N ASP A 153 4.91 -41.84 34.74
CA ASP A 153 3.97 -40.76 34.41
C ASP A 153 2.99 -40.47 35.55
N ILE A 154 2.63 -41.49 36.32
CA ILE A 154 1.79 -41.38 37.53
C ILE A 154 2.54 -40.59 38.61
N ASP A 155 3.82 -40.89 38.84
CA ASP A 155 4.64 -40.15 39.80
C ASP A 155 4.80 -38.69 39.38
N TRP A 156 4.94 -38.42 38.09
CA TRP A 156 4.98 -37.06 37.56
C TRP A 156 3.66 -36.32 37.75
N LEU A 157 2.53 -37.00 37.58
CA LEU A 157 1.21 -36.41 37.78
C LEU A 157 0.98 -36.05 39.25
N ILE A 158 1.28 -36.97 40.16
CA ILE A 158 1.18 -36.76 41.61
C ILE A 158 2.07 -35.59 42.03
N TYR A 159 3.32 -35.58 41.55
CA TYR A 159 4.29 -34.52 41.85
C TYR A 159 3.83 -33.15 41.36
N LYS A 160 3.24 -33.07 40.16
CA LYS A 160 2.68 -31.82 39.62
C LYS A 160 1.46 -31.37 40.41
N ALA A 161 0.52 -32.28 40.69
CA ALA A 161 -0.68 -31.98 41.45
C ALA A 161 -0.38 -31.47 42.87
N ALA A 162 0.60 -32.06 43.55
CA ALA A 162 1.03 -31.64 44.89
C ALA A 162 1.62 -30.22 44.93
N ARG A 163 2.07 -29.69 43.79
CA ARG A 163 2.69 -28.36 43.67
C ARG A 163 1.73 -27.29 43.20
N LEU A 164 0.60 -27.68 42.62
CA LEU A 164 -0.39 -26.72 42.16
C LEU A 164 -1.18 -26.24 43.39
N PRO A 165 -1.24 -24.92 43.64
CA PRO A 165 -2.08 -24.39 44.69
C PRO A 165 -3.54 -24.71 44.37
N GLY A 166 -4.36 -24.91 45.42
CA GLY A 166 -5.79 -25.13 45.24
C GLY A 166 -6.44 -23.94 44.52
N PRO A 167 -7.62 -24.11 43.89
CA PRO A 167 -8.30 -23.04 43.16
C PRO A 167 -8.58 -21.80 44.03
N SER A 168 -8.78 -21.98 45.33
CA SER A 168 -8.98 -20.88 46.29
C SER A 168 -7.68 -20.18 46.73
N SER A 169 -6.51 -20.75 46.42
CA SER A 169 -5.21 -20.23 46.82
C SER A 169 -4.61 -19.28 45.78
N TYR A 170 -5.24 -19.14 44.61
CA TYR A 170 -4.88 -18.12 43.65
C TYR A 170 -5.41 -16.76 44.13
N THR A 171 -4.53 -15.93 44.70
CA THR A 171 -4.84 -14.53 45.01
C THR A 171 -4.97 -13.76 43.70
N LEU A 172 -6.20 -13.52 43.26
CA LEU A 172 -6.46 -12.60 42.16
C LEU A 172 -6.14 -11.18 42.65
N PRO A 173 -5.46 -10.34 41.84
CA PRO A 173 -5.39 -8.92 42.15
C PRO A 173 -6.82 -8.37 42.27
N PRO A 174 -7.09 -7.39 43.14
CA PRO A 174 -8.41 -6.79 43.29
C PRO A 174 -8.81 -6.17 41.96
N THR A 175 -9.56 -6.92 41.15
CA THR A 175 -10.14 -6.40 39.93
C THR A 175 -11.25 -5.42 40.32
N PRO A 176 -11.27 -4.19 39.78
CA PRO A 176 -12.39 -3.30 40.02
C PRO A 176 -13.66 -4.02 39.60
N LEU A 177 -14.64 -4.11 40.52
CA LEU A 177 -15.95 -4.67 40.18
C LEU A 177 -16.46 -3.94 38.93
N PRO A 178 -17.02 -4.65 37.94
CA PRO A 178 -17.62 -3.99 36.79
C PRO A 178 -18.71 -3.06 37.32
N ARG A 179 -18.46 -1.75 37.22
CA ARG A 179 -19.47 -0.74 37.52
C ARG A 179 -20.58 -0.99 36.51
N GLY A 180 -21.73 -1.49 36.98
CA GLY A 180 -22.88 -1.80 36.14
C GLY A 180 -23.13 -0.62 35.19
N GLY A 181 -23.19 -0.91 33.89
CA GLY A 181 -23.33 0.13 32.87
C GLY A 181 -24.54 1.00 33.16
N ALA A 182 -24.39 2.32 33.08
CA ALA A 182 -25.52 3.22 33.13
C ALA A 182 -26.38 2.96 31.89
N PHE A 183 -27.56 2.37 32.08
CA PHE A 183 -28.52 2.19 31.00
C PHE A 183 -28.98 3.57 30.52
N ASN A 184 -28.86 3.82 29.22
CA ASN A 184 -29.38 5.03 28.60
C ASN A 184 -30.91 5.03 28.76
N GLN A 185 -31.45 5.89 29.64
CA GLN A 185 -32.88 6.08 29.84
C GLN A 185 -33.52 6.97 28.75
N GLY A 186 -32.76 7.35 27.72
CA GLY A 186 -33.24 8.14 26.61
C GLY A 186 -34.35 7.40 25.86
N ARG A 187 -35.56 7.95 25.91
CA ARG A 187 -36.68 7.49 25.07
C ARG A 187 -36.34 7.86 23.63
N SER A 188 -36.06 6.86 22.79
CA SER A 188 -35.96 7.08 21.35
C SER A 188 -37.30 7.59 20.82
N LYS A 189 -37.27 8.54 19.88
CA LYS A 189 -38.46 9.03 19.18
C LYS A 189 -39.24 7.85 18.58
N THR A 190 -40.55 7.84 18.80
CA THR A 190 -41.48 6.89 18.18
C THR A 190 -41.70 7.25 16.71
N GLU A 191 -42.26 6.34 15.92
CA GLU A 191 -42.60 6.64 14.52
C GLU A 191 -43.56 7.83 14.39
N LEU A 192 -44.47 7.99 15.36
CA LEU A 192 -45.36 9.15 15.44
C LEU A 192 -44.59 10.46 15.61
N ASP A 193 -43.60 10.49 16.51
CA ASP A 193 -42.73 11.66 16.71
C ASP A 193 -41.95 12.00 15.44
N TRP A 194 -41.54 10.99 14.66
CA TRP A 194 -40.85 11.18 13.38
C TRP A 194 -41.78 11.70 12.28
N ILE A 195 -43.03 11.24 12.24
CA ILE A 195 -44.04 11.72 11.29
C ILE A 195 -44.37 13.19 11.58
N GLU A 196 -44.62 13.53 12.85
CA GLU A 196 -44.91 14.91 13.27
C GLU A 196 -43.74 15.86 12.96
N LEU A 197 -42.51 15.42 13.26
CA LEU A 197 -41.31 16.19 12.98
C LEU A 197 -41.06 16.38 11.48
N ARG A 198 -41.42 15.40 10.64
CA ARG A 198 -41.35 15.55 9.18
C ARG A 198 -42.45 16.49 8.67
N ALA A 199 -43.67 16.32 9.14
CA ALA A 199 -44.82 17.14 8.74
C ALA A 199 -44.61 18.61 9.10
N SER A 200 -44.09 18.91 10.30
CA SER A 200 -43.80 20.28 10.73
C SER A 200 -42.70 20.97 9.91
N LYS A 201 -41.79 20.20 9.29
CA LYS A 201 -40.72 20.74 8.43
C LYS A 201 -41.15 20.97 6.99
N LEU A 202 -42.24 20.37 6.56
CA LEU A 202 -42.75 20.52 5.20
C LEU A 202 -43.71 21.72 5.16
N PRO A 203 -43.54 22.67 4.23
CA PRO A 203 -44.52 23.72 4.06
C PRO A 203 -45.86 23.10 3.60
N GLY A 204 -46.97 23.68 4.05
CA GLY A 204 -48.30 23.21 3.67
C GLY A 204 -48.52 23.29 2.16
N PRO A 205 -49.48 22.51 1.60
CA PRO A 205 -49.84 22.63 0.20
C PRO A 205 -50.31 24.06 -0.10
N GLY A 206 -49.54 24.79 -0.92
CA GLY A 206 -49.77 26.21 -1.24
C GLY A 206 -48.82 27.21 -0.54
N GLN A 207 -48.03 26.79 0.44
CA GLN A 207 -46.97 27.62 1.06
C GLN A 207 -45.62 27.52 0.34
N TYR A 208 -45.51 26.62 -0.65
CA TYR A 208 -44.36 26.58 -1.54
C TYR A 208 -44.32 27.88 -2.35
N ASP A 209 -43.23 28.64 -2.21
CA ASP A 209 -43.06 29.88 -2.96
C ASP A 209 -42.91 29.60 -4.46
N THR A 210 -43.98 29.83 -5.23
CA THR A 210 -43.97 29.70 -6.69
C THR A 210 -43.47 30.97 -7.37
N ARG A 211 -43.11 32.05 -6.64
CA ARG A 211 -42.74 33.35 -7.23
C ARG A 211 -41.42 33.33 -7.97
N ASN A 212 -40.55 32.34 -7.66
CA ASN A 212 -39.27 32.16 -8.34
C ASN A 212 -39.25 30.91 -9.23
N ARG A 213 -40.40 30.53 -9.78
CA ARG A 213 -40.42 29.56 -10.88
C ARG A 213 -39.97 30.32 -12.11
N GLU A 214 -38.68 30.22 -12.46
CA GLU A 214 -38.24 30.48 -13.83
C GLU A 214 -39.28 29.84 -14.75
N LYS A 215 -39.85 30.61 -15.68
CA LYS A 215 -40.75 30.04 -16.69
C LYS A 215 -39.92 28.98 -17.39
N LEU A 216 -40.06 27.71 -16.97
CA LEU A 216 -39.52 26.56 -17.66
C LEU A 216 -40.11 26.69 -19.06
N GLY A 217 -39.28 27.17 -19.99
CA GLY A 217 -39.68 27.36 -21.37
C GLY A 217 -40.27 26.03 -21.80
N GLY A 218 -41.55 26.03 -22.19
CA GLY A 218 -42.23 24.81 -22.63
C GLY A 218 -41.31 24.13 -23.62
N GLY A 219 -40.82 22.93 -23.25
CA GLY A 219 -39.82 22.24 -24.03
C GLY A 219 -40.30 22.16 -25.46
N ARG A 220 -39.45 22.55 -26.42
CA ARG A 220 -39.74 22.30 -27.83
C ARG A 220 -39.83 20.78 -27.98
N PHE A 221 -41.06 20.26 -28.04
CA PHE A 221 -41.28 18.86 -28.37
C PHE A 221 -40.68 18.63 -29.74
N ASN A 222 -39.78 17.65 -29.83
CA ASN A 222 -39.19 17.29 -31.10
C ASN A 222 -40.30 16.65 -31.94
N LEU A 223 -40.87 17.41 -32.88
CA LEU A 223 -41.87 16.93 -33.85
C LEU A 223 -41.23 16.11 -34.98
N SER A 224 -39.97 15.68 -34.82
CA SER A 224 -39.42 14.72 -35.77
C SER A 224 -40.30 13.47 -35.72
N ASN A 225 -40.84 13.12 -36.88
CA ASN A 225 -41.58 11.89 -37.09
C ASN A 225 -40.54 10.81 -37.40
N PRO A 226 -40.02 10.06 -36.40
CA PRO A 226 -39.05 9.02 -36.68
C PRO A 226 -39.69 8.00 -37.62
N LYS A 227 -38.90 7.48 -38.56
CA LYS A 227 -39.33 6.38 -39.44
C LYS A 227 -39.94 5.26 -38.62
N SER A 228 -41.10 4.76 -39.06
CA SER A 228 -41.73 3.60 -38.44
C SER A 228 -40.85 2.36 -38.64
N GLU A 229 -41.05 1.30 -37.86
CA GLU A 229 -40.30 0.05 -38.04
C GLU A 229 -40.47 -0.51 -39.46
N LEU A 230 -41.64 -0.30 -40.07
CA LEU A 230 -41.93 -0.69 -41.44
C LEU A 230 -41.05 0.10 -42.43
N ASP A 231 -40.91 1.41 -42.26
CA ASP A 231 -40.01 2.24 -43.07
C ASP A 231 -38.55 1.82 -42.92
N TRP A 232 -38.14 1.43 -41.71
CA TRP A 232 -36.81 0.91 -41.45
C TRP A 232 -36.57 -0.44 -42.12
N THR A 233 -37.54 -1.36 -42.08
CA THR A 233 -37.42 -2.64 -42.78
C THR A 233 -37.30 -2.45 -44.29
N LEU A 234 -38.15 -1.61 -44.89
CA LEU A 234 -38.11 -1.33 -46.32
C LEU A 234 -36.75 -0.72 -46.72
N TYR A 235 -36.29 0.27 -45.96
CA TYR A 235 -34.99 0.89 -46.17
C TYR A 235 -33.87 -0.15 -46.11
N ARG A 236 -33.83 -1.01 -45.10
CA ARG A 236 -32.82 -2.09 -45.00
C ARG A 236 -32.90 -3.06 -46.16
N THR A 237 -34.09 -3.48 -46.57
CA THR A 237 -34.26 -4.39 -47.71
C THR A 237 -33.79 -3.78 -49.02
N SER A 238 -34.00 -2.47 -49.23
CA SER A 238 -33.52 -1.78 -50.43
C SER A 238 -32.00 -1.67 -50.54
N GLN A 239 -31.28 -1.76 -49.42
CA GLN A 239 -29.83 -1.71 -49.37
C GLN A 239 -29.18 -3.09 -49.55
N LEU A 240 -29.97 -4.17 -49.52
CA LEU A 240 -29.49 -5.50 -49.82
C LEU A 240 -29.65 -5.76 -51.33
N PRO A 241 -28.58 -6.12 -52.05
CA PRO A 241 -28.74 -6.60 -53.42
C PRO A 241 -29.60 -7.88 -53.40
N GLY A 242 -30.61 -7.95 -54.26
CA GLY A 242 -31.48 -9.12 -54.34
C GLY A 242 -30.66 -10.40 -54.64
N PRO A 243 -31.07 -11.56 -54.10
CA PRO A 243 -30.44 -12.84 -54.49
C PRO A 243 -30.66 -13.04 -56.00
N GLY A 244 -29.57 -13.26 -56.74
CA GLY A 244 -29.56 -13.44 -58.19
C GLY A 244 -30.21 -14.75 -58.65
#